data_AF-A0A963W571-F1
#
_entry.id   AF-A0A963W571-F1
#
_cell.length_a   1.000
_cell.length_b   1.000
_cell.length_c   1.000
_cell.angle_alpha   90.00
_cell.angle_beta   90.00
_cell.angle_gamma   90.00
#
_symmetry.space_group_name_H-M   'P 1'
#
loop_
_entity.id
_entity.type
_entity.pdbx_description
1 polymer ?
#
loop_
_entity_poly.entity_id
_entity_poly.type
_entity_poly.pdbx_seq_one_letter_code
_entity_poly.pdbx_strand_id
1 'polypeptide(L)'
;MWEMNWIAVVLAAAAGFVVGGIWYGPLFGKAWQRESGLSDESIKGANMPMIFGLVALLNLFAAFILGHVLATYGRPDFVTSTIVGGGIGLGFIATSLGVNYLFARKSLKLFAIDACYWTLVYAVMGAIFGVLS
;
A
#
# COMPACT_ATOMS: atom_id res chain seq x y z
N MET A 1 20.29 -2.69 19.03
CA MET A 1 19.40 -2.36 17.89
C MET A 1 18.27 -3.36 17.96
N TRP A 2 17.01 -2.91 18.05
CA TRP A 2 15.87 -3.80 18.20
C TRP A 2 15.80 -4.76 17.01
N GLU A 3 15.70 -6.07 17.27
CA GLU A 3 15.64 -7.09 16.23
C GLU A 3 14.28 -7.01 15.54
N MET A 4 14.31 -6.69 14.24
CA MET A 4 13.10 -6.60 13.42
C MET A 4 12.56 -8.00 13.13
N ASN A 5 11.27 -8.21 13.37
CA ASN A 5 10.60 -9.47 13.08
C ASN A 5 10.43 -9.67 11.56
N TRP A 6 11.31 -10.47 10.96
CA TRP A 6 11.26 -10.78 9.52
C TRP A 6 10.00 -11.53 9.09
N ILE A 7 9.37 -12.31 9.98
CA ILE A 7 8.08 -12.94 9.70
C ILE A 7 7.01 -11.86 9.55
N ALA A 8 7.00 -10.86 10.43
CA ALA A 8 6.08 -9.73 10.34
C ALA A 8 6.27 -8.94 9.03
N VAL A 9 7.52 -8.74 8.59
CA VAL A 9 7.84 -8.08 7.30
C VAL A 9 7.21 -8.84 6.13
N VAL A 10 7.42 -10.16 6.04
CA VAL A 10 6.90 -10.98 4.94
C VAL A 10 5.37 -11.03 4.96
N LEU A 11 4.76 -11.19 6.14
CA LEU A 11 3.30 -11.22 6.28
C LEU A 11 2.65 -9.86 5.95
N ALA A 12 3.27 -8.76 6.36
CA ALA A 12 2.83 -7.41 6.02
C ALA A 12 2.90 -7.17 4.50
N ALA A 13 3.99 -7.58 3.85
CA ALA A 13 4.15 -7.51 2.40
C ALA A 13 3.08 -8.32 1.65
N ALA A 14 2.85 -9.56 2.09
CA ALA A 14 1.82 -10.43 1.53
C ALA A 14 0.42 -9.84 1.70
N ALA A 15 0.12 -9.28 2.87
CA ALA A 15 -1.16 -8.62 3.12
C ALA A 15 -1.35 -7.40 2.21
N GLY A 16 -0.32 -6.56 2.03
CA GLY A 16 -0.36 -5.44 1.09
C GLY A 16 -0.67 -5.89 -0.35
N PHE A 17 -0.03 -6.97 -0.79
CA PHE A 17 -0.29 -7.57 -2.10
C PHE A 17 -1.74 -8.07 -2.26
N VAL A 18 -2.26 -8.79 -1.26
CA VAL A 18 -3.64 -9.30 -1.25
C VAL A 18 -4.64 -8.15 -1.25
N VAL A 19 -4.42 -7.12 -0.41
CA VAL A 19 -5.25 -5.91 -0.39
C VAL A 19 -5.25 -5.25 -1.76
N GLY A 20 -4.10 -5.14 -2.44
CA GLY A 20 -3.98 -4.65 -3.81
C GLY A 20 -4.85 -5.42 -4.80
N GLY A 21 -4.76 -6.75 -4.79
CA GLY A 21 -5.57 -7.61 -5.66
C GLY A 21 -7.08 -7.45 -5.44
N ILE A 22 -7.50 -7.32 -4.18
CA ILE A 22 -8.92 -7.11 -3.83
C ILE A 22 -9.38 -5.69 -4.21
N TRP A 23 -8.54 -4.68 -3.94
CA TRP A 23 -8.87 -3.27 -4.15
C TRP A 23 -9.00 -2.93 -5.64
N TYR A 24 -7.97 -3.23 -6.42
CA TYR A 24 -7.92 -2.96 -7.87
C TYR A 24 -8.56 -4.06 -8.73
N GLY A 25 -9.02 -5.15 -8.11
CA GLY A 25 -9.84 -6.15 -8.77
C GLY A 25 -11.33 -5.94 -8.46
N PRO A 26 -11.94 -6.75 -7.58
CA PRO A 26 -13.38 -6.79 -7.37
C PRO A 26 -13.99 -5.50 -6.79
N LEU A 27 -13.28 -4.73 -5.96
CA LEU A 27 -13.86 -3.56 -5.31
C LEU A 27 -13.92 -2.33 -6.22
N PHE A 28 -12.77 -1.88 -6.72
CA PHE A 28 -12.64 -0.62 -7.45
C PHE A 28 -12.06 -0.78 -8.86
N GLY A 29 -11.74 -2.00 -9.32
CA GLY A 29 -11.00 -2.21 -10.57
C GLY A 29 -11.59 -1.54 -11.79
N LYS A 30 -12.90 -1.68 -12.02
CA LYS A 30 -13.58 -1.01 -13.15
C LYS A 30 -13.54 0.52 -13.06
N ALA A 31 -13.72 1.06 -11.85
CA ALA A 31 -13.66 2.50 -11.63
C ALA A 31 -12.23 3.02 -11.82
N TRP A 32 -11.25 2.34 -11.22
CA TRP A 32 -9.84 2.67 -11.35
C TRP A 32 -9.37 2.63 -12.80
N GLN A 33 -9.69 1.57 -13.54
CA GLN A 33 -9.32 1.43 -14.95
C GLN A 33 -9.86 2.60 -15.78
N ARG A 34 -11.15 2.90 -15.63
CA ARG A 34 -11.81 4.00 -16.35
C ARG A 34 -11.14 5.34 -16.06
N GLU A 35 -10.92 5.65 -14.79
CA GLU A 35 -10.33 6.93 -14.40
C GLU A 35 -8.83 7.01 -14.73
N SER A 36 -8.15 5.85 -14.83
CA SER A 36 -6.75 5.75 -15.27
C SER A 36 -6.60 5.87 -16.80
N GLY A 37 -7.70 5.83 -17.55
CA GLY A 37 -7.69 5.88 -19.01
C GLY A 37 -7.13 4.62 -19.69
N LEU A 38 -7.10 3.49 -18.99
CA LEU A 38 -6.57 2.22 -19.53
C LEU A 38 -7.64 1.49 -20.34
N SER A 39 -7.34 1.17 -21.60
CA SER A 39 -8.24 0.38 -22.44
C SER A 39 -8.24 -1.10 -22.05
N ASP A 40 -9.29 -1.83 -22.41
CA ASP A 40 -9.38 -3.28 -22.17
C ASP A 40 -8.27 -4.04 -22.91
N GLU A 41 -7.88 -3.58 -24.11
CA GLU A 41 -6.75 -4.17 -24.83
C GLU A 41 -5.44 -3.98 -24.06
N SER A 42 -5.22 -2.78 -23.50
CA SER A 42 -4.02 -2.48 -22.71
C SER A 42 -3.91 -3.37 -21.47
N ILE A 43 -5.02 -3.66 -20.79
CA ILE A 43 -5.03 -4.56 -19.63
C ILE A 43 -4.79 -6.01 -20.05
N LYS A 44 -5.46 -6.49 -21.09
CA LYS A 44 -5.32 -7.88 -21.56
C LYS A 44 -3.91 -8.19 -22.09
N GLY A 45 -3.26 -7.21 -22.71
CA GLY A 45 -1.89 -7.33 -23.21
C GLY A 45 -0.80 -7.18 -22.15
N ALA A 46 -1.15 -6.87 -20.89
CA ALA A 46 -0.17 -6.63 -19.84
C ALA A 46 0.54 -7.92 -19.41
N ASN A 47 1.85 -7.83 -19.14
CA ASN A 47 2.62 -8.92 -18.56
C ASN A 47 2.33 -9.03 -17.05
N MET A 48 1.21 -9.67 -16.72
CA MET A 48 0.72 -9.80 -15.34
C MET A 48 1.72 -10.50 -14.40
N PRO A 49 2.43 -11.57 -14.79
CA PRO A 49 3.46 -12.18 -13.93
C PRO A 49 4.57 -11.19 -13.55
N MET A 50 5.05 -10.39 -14.51
CA MET A 50 6.07 -9.36 -14.25
C MET A 50 5.53 -8.27 -13.32
N ILE A 51 4.33 -7.75 -13.58
CA ILE A 51 3.70 -6.72 -12.75
C ILE A 51 3.52 -7.23 -11.31
N PHE A 52 2.95 -8.42 -11.13
CA PHE A 52 2.75 -8.99 -9.80
C PHE A 52 4.06 -9.30 -9.08
N GLY A 53 5.07 -9.79 -9.79
CA GLY A 53 6.41 -9.97 -9.21
C GLY A 53 7.00 -8.66 -8.69
N LEU A 54 6.92 -7.58 -9.49
CA LEU A 54 7.41 -6.26 -9.09
C LEU A 54 6.59 -5.66 -7.94
N VAL A 55 5.26 -5.80 -7.97
CA VAL A 55 4.39 -5.33 -6.88
C VAL A 55 4.69 -6.06 -5.57
N ALA A 56 4.96 -7.37 -5.60
CA ALA A 56 5.36 -8.12 -4.42
C ALA A 56 6.70 -7.62 -3.85
N LEU A 57 7.70 -7.35 -4.72
CA LEU A 57 8.99 -6.79 -4.31
C LEU A 57 8.85 -5.38 -3.71
N LEU A 58 8.02 -4.52 -4.31
CA LEU A 58 7.76 -3.18 -3.79
C LEU A 58 7.03 -3.22 -2.44
N ASN A 59 6.06 -4.11 -2.27
CA ASN A 59 5.39 -4.32 -0.98
C ASN A 59 6.36 -4.85 0.08
N LEU A 60 7.27 -5.75 -0.29
CA LEU A 60 8.30 -6.25 0.63
C LEU A 60 9.23 -5.14 1.10
N PHE A 61 9.68 -4.29 0.18
CA PHE A 61 10.51 -3.14 0.53
C PHE A 61 9.75 -2.13 1.40
N ALA A 62 8.50 -1.81 1.06
CA ALA A 62 7.64 -0.94 1.87
C ALA A 62 7.45 -1.48 3.29
N ALA A 63 7.15 -2.78 3.43
CA ALA A 63 6.99 -3.44 4.72
C ALA A 63 8.30 -3.45 5.53
N PHE A 64 9.44 -3.69 4.88
CA PHE A 64 10.76 -3.59 5.51
C PHE A 64 11.03 -2.20 6.09
N ILE A 65 10.79 -1.14 5.30
CA ILE A 65 10.98 0.24 5.76
C ILE A 65 10.01 0.58 6.89
N LEU A 66 8.74 0.18 6.79
CA LEU A 66 7.77 0.39 7.86
C LEU A 66 8.19 -0.32 9.16
N GLY A 67 8.62 -1.58 9.07
CA GLY A 67 9.15 -2.33 10.20
C GLY A 67 10.37 -1.65 10.83
N HIS A 68 11.27 -1.11 10.01
CA HIS A 68 12.42 -0.34 10.49
C HIS A 68 12.01 0.94 11.23
N VAL A 69 11.01 1.66 10.72
CA VAL A 69 10.44 2.84 11.40
C VAL A 69 9.82 2.43 12.74
N LEU A 70 8.98 1.38 12.78
CA LEU A 70 8.33 0.92 14.00
C LEU A 70 9.32 0.39 15.04
N ALA A 71 10.44 -0.20 14.62
CA ALA A 71 11.50 -0.64 15.52
C ALA A 71 12.15 0.53 16.32
N THR A 72 12.03 1.78 15.84
CA THR A 72 12.49 2.96 16.59
C THR A 72 11.62 3.27 17.82
N TYR A 73 10.39 2.76 17.85
CA TYR A 73 9.45 2.86 18.97
C TYR A 73 9.67 1.75 20.02
N GLY A 74 10.66 0.89 19.83
CA GLY A 74 10.88 -0.30 20.65
C GLY A 74 9.90 -1.41 20.26
N ARG A 75 8.76 -1.51 20.97
CA ARG A 75 7.69 -2.50 20.71
C ARG A 75 6.32 -1.81 20.76
N PRO A 76 5.97 -1.04 19.71
CA PRO A 76 4.69 -0.36 19.66
C PRO A 76 3.54 -1.39 19.64
N ASP A 77 2.47 -1.09 20.37
CA ASP A 77 1.29 -1.96 20.39
C ASP A 77 0.53 -1.94 19.04
N PHE A 78 -0.52 -2.75 18.96
CA PHE A 78 -1.41 -2.83 17.80
C PHE A 78 -1.93 -1.47 17.35
N VAL A 79 -2.44 -0.66 18.28
CA VAL A 79 -3.09 0.62 17.98
C VAL A 79 -2.06 1.61 17.45
N THR A 80 -0.94 1.77 18.15
CA THR A 80 0.16 2.67 17.77
C THR A 80 0.72 2.29 16.41
N SER A 81 0.98 1.01 16.17
CA SER A 81 1.55 0.53 14.90
C SER A 81 0.58 0.76 13.73
N THR A 82 -0.72 0.52 13.95
CA THR A 82 -1.78 0.78 12.96
C THR A 82 -1.90 2.27 12.65
N ILE A 83 -1.87 3.14 13.67
CA ILE A 83 -1.96 4.59 13.50
C ILE A 83 -0.72 5.13 12.78
N VAL A 84 0.48 4.67 13.13
CA VAL A 84 1.72 5.09 12.46
C VAL A 84 1.70 4.67 10.99
N GLY A 85 1.34 3.41 10.70
CA GLY A 85 1.19 2.93 9.33
C GLY A 85 0.14 3.72 8.56
N GLY A 86 -1.08 3.82 9.07
CA GLY A 86 -2.15 4.60 8.44
C GLY A 86 -1.78 6.07 8.26
N GLY A 87 -1.07 6.67 9.22
CA GLY A 87 -0.56 8.03 9.17
C GLY A 87 0.51 8.23 8.09
N ILE A 88 1.36 7.23 7.82
CA ILE A 88 2.28 7.26 6.67
C ILE A 88 1.49 7.24 5.36
N GLY A 89 0.52 6.32 5.23
CA GLY A 89 -0.31 6.21 4.03
C GLY A 89 -1.13 7.48 3.75
N LEU A 90 -1.76 8.05 4.78
CA LEU A 90 -2.59 9.25 4.65
C LEU A 90 -1.78 10.55 4.60
N GLY A 91 -0.82 10.70 5.49
CA GLY A 91 -0.08 11.96 5.69
C GLY A 91 1.02 12.17 4.66
N PHE A 92 1.75 11.13 4.27
CA PHE A 92 2.86 11.24 3.32
C PHE A 92 2.46 10.80 1.91
N ILE A 93 1.87 9.62 1.77
CA ILE A 93 1.61 9.04 0.44
C ILE A 93 0.43 9.73 -0.22
N ALA A 94 -0.72 9.81 0.46
CA ALA A 94 -1.90 10.45 -0.13
C ALA A 94 -1.66 11.94 -0.43
N THR A 95 -0.95 12.68 0.42
CA THR A 95 -0.62 14.09 0.12
C THR A 95 0.30 14.22 -1.09
N SER A 96 1.33 13.37 -1.20
CA SER A 96 2.23 13.31 -2.37
C SER A 96 1.49 12.96 -3.65
N LEU A 97 0.56 11.98 -3.59
CA LEU A 97 -0.33 11.66 -4.70
C LEU A 97 -1.21 12.86 -5.06
N GLY A 98 -1.75 13.56 -4.07
CA GLY A 98 -2.58 14.75 -4.29
C GLY A 98 -1.85 15.81 -5.10
N VAL A 99 -0.62 16.15 -4.71
CA VAL A 99 0.24 17.09 -5.44
C VAL A 99 0.44 16.63 -6.89
N ASN A 100 0.85 15.38 -7.08
CA ASN A 100 1.09 14.82 -8.42
C ASN A 100 -0.18 14.80 -9.27
N TYR A 101 -1.34 14.52 -8.68
CA TYR A 101 -2.61 14.40 -9.38
C TYR A 101 -3.13 15.76 -9.81
N LEU A 102 -2.93 16.80 -8.99
CA LEU A 102 -3.25 18.18 -9.34
C LEU A 102 -2.43 18.64 -10.57
N PHE A 103 -1.12 18.41 -10.57
CA PHE A 103 -0.27 18.76 -11.71
C PHE A 103 -0.59 17.94 -12.96
N ALA A 104 -0.84 16.64 -12.79
CA ALA A 104 -1.22 15.74 -13.88
C ALA A 104 -2.69 15.90 -14.32
N ARG A 105 -3.48 16.77 -13.67
CA ARG A 105 -4.92 16.98 -13.91
C ARG A 105 -5.73 15.67 -13.88
N LYS A 106 -5.34 14.74 -13.01
CA LYS A 106 -6.06 13.48 -12.80
C LYS A 106 -7.36 13.72 -12.04
N SER A 107 -8.33 12.83 -12.21
CA SER A 107 -9.64 12.98 -11.57
C SER A 107 -9.54 12.83 -10.05
N LEU A 108 -10.38 13.57 -9.33
CA LEU A 108 -10.52 13.46 -7.87
C LEU A 108 -10.96 12.04 -7.46
N LYS A 109 -11.69 11.36 -8.33
CA LYS A 109 -12.12 9.97 -8.12
C LYS A 109 -10.94 9.02 -8.13
N LEU A 110 -10.01 9.14 -9.09
CA LEU A 110 -8.79 8.33 -9.11
C LEU A 110 -7.93 8.62 -7.87
N PHE A 111 -7.80 9.90 -7.52
CA PHE A 111 -7.10 10.30 -6.30
C PHE A 111 -7.67 9.59 -5.06
N ALA A 112 -8.99 9.64 -4.86
CA ALA A 112 -9.63 9.00 -3.72
C ALA A 112 -9.41 7.48 -3.70
N ILE A 113 -9.46 6.81 -4.86
CA ILE A 113 -9.20 5.36 -4.97
C ILE A 113 -7.78 5.04 -4.51
N ASP A 114 -6.78 5.77 -5.01
CA ASP A 114 -5.36 5.47 -4.73
C ASP A 114 -4.92 5.94 -3.34
N ALA A 115 -5.42 7.09 -2.86
CA ALA A 115 -5.13 7.60 -1.53
C ALA A 115 -5.69 6.69 -0.43
N CYS A 116 -6.95 6.25 -0.57
CA CYS A 116 -7.57 5.34 0.39
C CYS A 116 -6.91 3.95 0.33
N TYR A 117 -6.53 3.49 -0.86
CA TYR A 117 -5.76 2.25 -1.03
C TYR A 117 -4.48 2.27 -0.20
N TRP A 118 -3.61 3.27 -0.40
CA TRP A 118 -2.33 3.34 0.30
C TRP A 118 -2.48 3.56 1.80
N THR A 119 -3.48 4.33 2.22
CA THR A 119 -3.83 4.49 3.64
C THR A 119 -4.19 3.15 4.26
N LEU A 120 -5.06 2.37 3.61
CA LEU A 120 -5.47 1.06 4.10
C LEU A 120 -4.31 0.06 4.11
N VAL A 121 -3.51 -0.01 3.04
CA VAL A 121 -2.37 -0.92 2.94
C VAL A 121 -1.40 -0.70 4.08
N TYR A 122 -0.97 0.54 4.33
CA TYR A 122 -0.01 0.81 5.39
C TYR A 122 -0.63 0.65 6.79
N ALA A 123 -1.92 0.92 6.98
CA ALA A 123 -2.61 0.61 8.22
C ALA A 123 -2.63 -0.91 8.49
N VAL A 124 -2.93 -1.74 7.49
CA VAL A 124 -2.91 -3.21 7.60
C VAL A 124 -1.50 -3.74 7.87
N MET A 125 -0.49 -3.21 7.18
CA MET A 125 0.90 -3.58 7.46
C MET A 125 1.30 -3.21 8.89
N GLY A 126 0.95 -2.01 9.35
CA GLY A 126 1.19 -1.55 10.72
C GLY A 126 0.50 -2.42 11.75
N ALA A 127 -0.76 -2.79 11.52
CA ALA A 127 -1.50 -3.74 12.34
C ALA A 127 -0.79 -5.09 12.49
N ILE A 128 -0.29 -5.65 11.38
CA ILE A 128 0.46 -6.92 11.39
C ILE A 128 1.72 -6.81 12.23
N PHE A 129 2.48 -5.70 12.10
CA PHE A 129 3.61 -5.46 12.98
C PHE A 129 3.17 -5.38 14.44
N GLY A 130 2.15 -4.59 14.77
CA GLY A 130 1.71 -4.45 16.16
C GLY A 130 1.17 -5.73 16.83
N VAL A 131 0.76 -6.74 16.05
CA VAL A 131 0.41 -8.08 16.56
C VAL A 131 1.64 -8.98 16.77
N LEU A 132 2.69 -8.79 15.96
CA LEU A 132 3.84 -9.71 15.87
C LEU A 132 5.16 -9.14 16.44
N SER A 133 5.17 -7.88 16.90
CA SER A 133 6.37 -7.16 17.39
C SER A 133 6.65 -7.42 18.86
#